data_AF-A0A7G9P1V2-F1
#
_entry.id   AF-A0A7G9P1V2-F1
#
_cell.length_a   1.000
_cell.length_b   1.000
_cell.length_c   1.000
_cell.angle_alpha   90.00
_cell.angle_beta   90.00
_cell.angle_gamma   90.00
#
_symmetry.space_group_name_H-M   'P 1'
#
loop_
_entity.id
_entity.type
_entity.pdbx_description
1 polymer ?
#
loop_
_entity_poly.entity_id
_entity_poly.type
_entity_poly.pdbx_seq_one_letter_code
_entity_poly.pdbx_strand_id
1 'polypeptide(L)'
;MSIVWMSSMRDTPTPPRSGASASETSNVRHLQQQVDRLEMICEAMWSLLRDKVGESDEALMAKVLELDLSDGQADGKVARGPQKCPNCNRPNSRRHEFCIYCGQPIRKSAFG
;
A
#
# COMPACT_ATOMS: atom_id res chain seq x y z
N MET A 1 -60.55 24.31 -27.60
CA MET A 1 -59.52 24.95 -28.44
C MET A 1 -58.16 24.51 -27.95
N SER A 2 -57.24 24.30 -28.90
CA SER A 2 -55.79 24.08 -28.76
C SER A 2 -55.27 22.63 -28.67
N ILE A 3 -54.62 22.28 -29.79
CA ILE A 3 -53.80 21.11 -30.12
C ILE A 3 -52.33 21.45 -29.82
N VAL A 4 -51.55 20.51 -29.28
CA VAL A 4 -50.07 20.44 -29.43
C VAL A 4 -49.68 18.93 -29.44
N TRP A 5 -49.36 18.32 -30.60
CA TRP A 5 -48.00 17.94 -31.09
C TRP A 5 -47.09 17.37 -29.97
N MET A 6 -46.39 16.23 -30.03
CA MET A 6 -45.53 15.67 -31.07
C MET A 6 -44.88 14.35 -30.57
N SER A 7 -44.55 13.48 -31.52
CA SER A 7 -43.33 12.66 -31.60
C SER A 7 -43.00 11.57 -30.57
N SER A 8 -43.23 10.34 -31.03
CA SER A 8 -42.28 9.22 -31.03
C SER A 8 -40.80 9.64 -30.86
N MET A 9 -40.20 9.20 -29.76
CA MET A 9 -38.76 8.92 -29.66
C MET A 9 -38.60 7.57 -29.00
N ARG A 10 -37.97 6.63 -29.73
CA ARG A 10 -37.55 5.33 -29.22
C ARG A 10 -36.31 5.56 -28.36
N ASP A 11 -36.44 5.32 -27.07
CA ASP A 11 -35.29 5.16 -26.18
C ASP A 11 -34.47 3.95 -26.65
N THR A 12 -33.26 4.18 -27.14
CA THR A 12 -32.28 3.11 -27.31
C THR A 12 -31.47 3.01 -26.02
N PRO A 13 -31.42 1.85 -25.34
CA PRO A 13 -30.58 1.70 -24.17
C PRO A 13 -29.11 1.80 -24.59
N THR A 14 -28.39 2.76 -24.01
CA THR A 14 -26.93 2.81 -24.13
C THR A 14 -26.34 1.62 -23.36
N PRO A 15 -25.45 0.78 -23.95
CA PRO A 15 -24.83 -0.31 -23.20
C PRO A 15 -23.90 0.25 -22.10
N PRO A 16 -23.87 -0.35 -20.90
CA PRO A 16 -23.00 0.10 -19.83
C PRO A 16 -21.52 -0.12 -20.20
N ARG A 17 -20.67 0.89 -19.98
CA ARG A 17 -19.19 0.79 -20.10
C ARG A 17 -18.65 -0.10 -18.99
N SER A 18 -18.52 -1.40 -19.25
CA SER A 18 -18.09 -2.45 -18.32
C SER A 18 -16.56 -2.62 -18.23
N GLY A 19 -15.82 -1.53 -18.08
CA GLY A 19 -14.34 -1.57 -18.02
C GLY A 19 -13.70 -1.20 -16.68
N ALA A 20 -14.37 -0.41 -15.83
CA ALA A 20 -13.75 0.16 -14.64
C ALA A 20 -13.82 -0.74 -13.39
N SER A 21 -14.93 -1.45 -13.16
CA SER A 21 -15.14 -2.21 -11.92
C SER A 21 -14.29 -3.50 -11.82
N ALA A 22 -13.94 -4.12 -12.95
CA ALA A 22 -13.14 -5.34 -12.97
C ALA A 22 -11.67 -5.11 -12.58
N SER A 23 -11.13 -3.92 -12.85
CA SER A 23 -9.74 -3.57 -12.49
C SER A 23 -9.60 -3.13 -11.02
N GLU A 24 -10.64 -2.51 -10.44
CA GLU A 24 -10.61 -2.10 -9.04
C GLU A 24 -10.70 -3.32 -8.11
N THR A 25 -11.57 -4.26 -8.44
CA THR A 25 -11.74 -5.52 -7.70
C THR A 25 -10.49 -6.40 -7.77
N SER A 26 -9.75 -6.41 -8.89
CA SER A 26 -8.50 -7.16 -9.00
C SER A 26 -7.38 -6.56 -8.14
N ASN A 27 -7.30 -5.23 -8.05
CA ASN A 27 -6.33 -4.54 -7.20
C ASN A 27 -6.59 -4.79 -5.71
N VAL A 28 -7.85 -4.71 -5.27
CA VAL A 28 -8.22 -5.03 -3.89
C VAL A 28 -7.86 -6.47 -3.54
N ARG A 29 -8.15 -7.42 -4.44
CA ARG A 29 -7.79 -8.83 -4.21
C ARG A 29 -6.28 -9.04 -4.11
N HIS A 30 -5.50 -8.36 -4.94
CA HIS A 30 -4.04 -8.45 -4.90
C HIS A 30 -3.46 -7.83 -3.61
N LEU A 31 -4.01 -6.70 -3.16
CA LEU A 31 -3.62 -6.09 -1.89
C LEU A 31 -3.97 -7.00 -0.71
N GLN A 32 -5.15 -7.62 -0.71
CA GLN A 32 -5.54 -8.57 0.34
C GLN A 32 -4.54 -9.73 0.42
N GLN A 33 -4.17 -10.32 -0.71
CA GLN A 33 -3.18 -11.41 -0.75
C GLN A 33 -1.81 -10.99 -0.22
N GLN A 34 -1.39 -9.74 -0.45
CA GLN A 34 -0.14 -9.22 0.11
C GLN A 34 -0.23 -9.03 1.63
N VAL A 35 -1.38 -8.55 2.13
CA VAL A 35 -1.62 -8.39 3.57
C VAL A 35 -1.63 -9.74 4.26
N ASP A 36 -2.37 -10.73 3.74
CA ASP A 36 -2.46 -12.07 4.31
C ASP A 36 -1.06 -12.73 4.38
N ARG A 37 -0.25 -12.54 3.33
CA ARG A 37 1.13 -13.03 3.30
C ARG A 37 2.01 -12.31 4.33
N LEU A 38 1.85 -11.00 4.48
CA LEU A 38 2.61 -10.22 5.44
C LEU A 38 2.26 -10.63 6.88
N GLU A 39 0.98 -10.82 7.17
CA GLU A 39 0.47 -11.29 8.47
C GLU A 39 1.10 -12.63 8.84
N MET A 40 1.05 -13.61 7.93
CA MET A 40 1.66 -14.92 8.13
C MET A 40 3.18 -14.84 8.42
N ILE A 41 3.90 -13.95 7.73
CA ILE A 41 5.34 -13.75 7.96
C ILE A 41 5.58 -13.10 9.32
N CYS A 42 4.79 -12.10 9.70
CA CYS A 42 4.88 -11.43 11.00
C CYS A 42 4.60 -12.41 12.14
N GLU A 43 3.60 -13.27 12.01
CA GLU A 43 3.30 -14.33 12.97
C GLU A 43 4.47 -15.32 13.10
N ALA A 44 5.03 -15.76 11.98
CA ALA A 44 6.18 -16.66 11.99
C ALA A 44 7.42 -16.02 12.64
N MET A 45 7.69 -14.75 12.34
CA MET A 45 8.78 -14.00 12.97
C MET A 45 8.57 -13.86 14.48
N TRP A 46 7.34 -13.57 14.91
CA TRP A 46 7.03 -13.44 16.33
C TRP A 46 7.13 -14.78 17.07
N SER A 47 6.63 -15.86 16.48
CA SER A 47 6.76 -17.21 17.02
C SER A 47 8.22 -17.58 17.25
N LEU A 48 9.10 -17.29 16.28
CA LEU A 48 10.55 -17.51 16.43
C LEU A 48 11.17 -16.68 17.55
N LEU A 49 10.76 -15.41 17.71
CA LEU A 49 11.27 -14.54 18.77
C LEU A 49 10.81 -15.01 20.15
N ARG A 50 9.52 -15.36 20.28
CA ARG A 50 8.94 -15.92 21.50
C ARG A 50 9.66 -17.21 21.91
N ASP A 51 9.86 -18.13 20.99
CA ASP A 51 10.47 -19.44 21.27
C ASP A 51 11.97 -19.37 21.59
N LYS A 52 12.71 -18.46 20.93
CA LYS A 52 14.17 -18.38 21.06
C LYS A 52 14.64 -17.39 22.13
N VAL A 53 13.87 -16.33 22.37
CA VAL A 53 14.25 -15.23 23.28
C VAL A 53 13.41 -15.25 24.55
N GLY A 54 12.23 -15.89 24.52
CA GLY A 54 11.33 -15.96 25.68
C GLY A 54 10.55 -14.66 25.93
N GLU A 55 10.44 -13.80 24.91
CA GLU A 55 9.71 -12.54 25.00
C GLU A 55 8.20 -12.78 25.13
N SER A 56 7.53 -11.92 25.89
CA SER A 56 6.08 -12.02 26.13
C SER A 56 5.27 -11.18 25.13
N ASP A 57 3.99 -11.52 24.96
CA ASP A 57 3.09 -10.77 24.08
C ASP A 57 2.90 -9.33 24.56
N GLU A 58 2.98 -9.08 25.88
CA GLU A 58 2.93 -7.74 26.46
C GLU A 58 4.14 -6.88 26.06
N ALA A 59 5.33 -7.47 26.00
CA ALA A 59 6.55 -6.78 25.57
C ALA A 59 6.47 -6.37 24.10
N LEU A 60 5.92 -7.24 23.24
CA LEU A 60 5.65 -6.91 21.84
C LEU A 60 4.70 -5.72 21.74
N MET A 61 3.57 -5.77 22.44
CA MET A 61 2.56 -4.70 22.40
C MET A 61 3.12 -3.36 22.91
N ALA A 62 3.92 -3.40 23.98
CA ALA A 62 4.63 -2.21 24.47
C ALA A 62 5.58 -1.64 23.42
N LYS A 63 6.31 -2.50 22.69
CA LYS A 63 7.22 -2.08 21.62
C LYS A 63 6.48 -1.49 20.42
N VAL A 64 5.34 -2.07 20.04
CA VAL A 64 4.48 -1.52 18.98
C VAL A 64 4.03 -0.10 19.35
N LEU A 65 3.58 0.11 20.58
CA LEU A 65 3.16 1.42 21.07
C LEU A 65 4.32 2.43 21.12
N GLU A 66 5.51 2.00 21.55
CA GLU A 66 6.72 2.83 21.53
C GLU A 66 7.09 3.28 20.10
N LEU A 67 6.99 2.37 19.13
CA LEU A 67 7.29 2.66 17.73
C LEU A 67 6.28 3.60 17.09
N ASP A 68 4.98 3.44 17.39
CA ASP A 68 3.92 4.36 16.93
C ASP A 68 4.12 5.78 17.46
N LEU A 69 4.52 5.90 18.74
CA LEU A 69 4.80 7.20 19.36
C LEU A 69 6.10 7.85 18.85
N SER A 70 7.07 7.06 18.37
CA SER A 70 8.40 7.53 17.99
C SER A 70 8.47 8.19 16.61
N ASP A 71 7.48 8.00 15.73
CA ASP A 71 7.45 8.63 14.40
C ASP A 71 6.74 10.00 14.39
N GLY A 72 6.38 10.52 15.57
CA GLY A 72 5.86 11.88 15.74
C GLY A 72 4.41 12.09 15.27
N GLN A 73 3.74 11.04 14.81
CA GLN A 73 2.31 11.02 14.50
C GLN A 73 1.74 9.62 14.77
N ALA A 74 0.77 9.53 15.68
CA ALA A 74 -0.05 8.33 15.88
C ALA A 74 -1.07 8.23 14.73
N ASP A 75 -0.58 8.03 13.50
CA ASP A 75 -1.39 7.86 12.29
C ASP A 75 -1.41 6.40 11.78
N GLY A 76 -0.72 5.50 12.50
CA GLY A 76 -0.57 4.09 12.14
C GLY A 76 0.34 3.84 10.94
N LYS A 77 1.21 4.79 10.55
CA LYS A 77 2.10 4.68 9.39
C LYS A 77 3.52 5.11 9.73
N VAL A 78 4.50 4.37 9.22
CA VAL A 78 5.90 4.80 9.28
C VAL A 78 6.16 5.80 8.14
N ALA A 79 6.36 7.08 8.46
CA ALA A 79 6.73 8.13 7.52
C ALA A 79 8.17 7.95 7.05
N ARG A 80 8.37 7.12 6.02
CA ARG A 80 9.71 6.85 5.46
C ARG A 80 10.17 8.01 4.57
N GLY A 81 10.92 8.95 5.15
CA GLY A 81 11.55 10.07 4.43
C GLY A 81 12.49 9.67 3.27
N PRO A 82 12.95 10.65 2.45
CA PRO A 82 13.78 10.41 1.28
C PRO A 82 15.08 9.67 1.63
N GLN A 83 15.49 8.72 0.77
CA GLN A 83 16.68 7.91 0.96
C GLN A 83 17.87 8.50 0.19
N LYS A 84 19.10 8.35 0.69
CA LYS A 84 20.31 8.78 -0.03
C LYS A 84 20.77 7.69 -1.00
N CYS A 85 21.15 8.09 -2.22
CA CYS A 85 21.77 7.17 -3.16
C CYS A 85 23.17 6.73 -2.66
N PRO A 86 23.50 5.43 -2.60
CA PRO A 86 24.80 4.97 -2.12
C PRO A 86 25.98 5.37 -3.02
N ASN A 87 25.72 5.72 -4.29
CA ASN A 87 26.76 6.09 -5.25
C ASN A 87 27.02 7.62 -5.30
N CYS A 88 25.97 8.44 -5.37
CA CYS A 88 26.12 9.89 -5.54
C CYS A 88 25.70 10.71 -4.31
N ASN A 89 25.23 10.05 -3.24
CA ASN A 89 24.81 10.64 -1.97
C ASN A 89 23.68 11.69 -2.05
N ARG A 90 23.04 11.84 -3.21
CA ARG A 90 21.89 12.74 -3.41
C ARG A 90 20.60 12.12 -2.84
N PRO A 91 19.69 12.95 -2.31
CA PRO A 91 18.40 12.48 -1.82
C PRO A 91 17.53 11.99 -2.97
N ASN A 92 16.92 10.83 -2.81
CA ASN A 92 16.05 10.20 -3.79
C ASN A 92 14.75 9.76 -3.13
N SER A 93 13.66 9.76 -3.90
CA SER A 93 12.42 9.15 -3.45
C SER A 93 12.60 7.64 -3.32
N ARG A 94 11.99 7.05 -2.30
CA ARG A 94 12.01 5.59 -2.10
C ARG A 94 11.27 4.79 -3.18
N ARG A 95 10.51 5.47 -4.03
CA ARG A 95 9.77 4.86 -5.15
C ARG A 95 10.64 4.50 -6.34
N HIS A 96 11.82 5.12 -6.50
CA HIS A 96 12.68 4.89 -7.65
C HIS A 96 13.64 3.72 -7.39
N GLU A 97 13.65 2.75 -8.31
CA GLU A 97 14.61 1.63 -8.32
C GLU A 97 16.02 2.09 -8.75
N PHE A 98 16.07 3.17 -9.51
CA PHE A 98 17.31 3.78 -10.00
C PHE A 98 17.43 5.22 -9.54
N CYS A 99 18.66 5.65 -9.31
CA CYS A 99 18.90 7.03 -8.93
C CYS A 99 18.62 7.97 -10.10
N ILE A 100 17.62 8.85 -9.94
CA ILE A 100 17.29 9.93 -10.91
C ILE A 100 18.48 10.84 -11.28
N TYR A 101 19.57 10.85 -10.49
CA TYR A 101 20.74 11.68 -10.74
C TYR A 101 21.89 10.94 -11.41
N CYS A 102 22.19 9.71 -11.00
CA CYS A 102 23.37 8.97 -11.47
C CYS A 102 23.07 7.64 -12.17
N GLY A 103 21.78 7.28 -12.30
CA GLY A 103 21.32 6.07 -12.99
C GLY A 103 21.61 4.75 -12.27
N GLN A 104 22.38 4.75 -11.18
CA GLN A 104 22.72 3.52 -10.44
C GLN A 104 21.53 2.98 -9.65
N PRO A 105 21.40 1.65 -9.49
CA PRO A 105 20.31 1.04 -8.73
C PRO A 105 20.41 1.45 -7.26
N ILE A 106 19.28 1.86 -6.70
CA ILE A 106 19.14 2.12 -5.27
C ILE A 106 18.53 0.84 -4.68
N ARG A 107 19.34 0.09 -3.92
CA ARG A 107 18.90 -1.18 -3.33
C ARG A 107 17.66 -0.94 -2.47
N LYS A 108 16.54 -1.55 -2.85
CA LYS A 108 15.37 -1.68 -2.00
C LYS A 108 15.74 -2.58 -0.83
N SER A 109 15.39 -2.18 0.39
CA SER A 109 15.41 -3.09 1.54
C SER A 109 14.53 -4.31 1.22
N ALA A 110 14.78 -5.47 1.84
CA ALA A 110 14.03 -6.72 1.61
C ALA A 110 12.49 -6.61 1.73
N PHE A 111 12.00 -5.47 2.23
CA PHE A 111 10.60 -5.08 2.32
C PHE A 111 10.22 -3.96 1.32
N GLY A 112 10.74 -4.01 0.09
CA GLY A 112 10.52 -2.98 -0.94
C GLY A 112 10.52 -3.51 -2.36
#